data_AF-A0AAN9UGX6-F1
#
_entry.id   AF-A0AAN9UGX6-F1
#
_cell.length_a   1.000
_cell.length_b   1.000
_cell.length_c   1.000
_cell.angle_alpha   90.00
_cell.angle_beta   90.00
_cell.angle_gamma   90.00
#
_symmetry.space_group_name_H-M   'P 1'
#
loop_
_entity.id
_entity.type
_entity.pdbx_description
1 polymer ?
#
loop_
_entity_poly.entity_id
_entity_poly.type
_entity_poly.pdbx_seq_one_letter_code
_entity_poly.pdbx_strand_id
1 'polypeptide(L)'
;MVSHGKYCDTKHRFKDFRLEGTYPYVSSEDLPPGQDGYADYEANRAARDDRFRDKEHRWLNGKHSGRPTLGSMKRLLGTSPLTFDFSEFTLRRGWTERVLPKAPIITEFLIRRQYYRIVSTPAILKLMTQSLTNLQSWRWERWLDVALYHHQDFRRALRFHLSKALPHTLKHLAIYLDTNAILHNDTVTLSYPSLGRKLAFVSHREIELEVLALSFVVDAGDFFGRYDSVNHIKKIRAPDDTAAWSLYDKKFAKAQWRSLQRLALTCRALRKGNNRKINSLLGLIARVVLHLMPRIEVVELWNSEPGSSSSFCLDVGRDGQADISWRSTWDHEGSAIAPETVHAWNLVARKRTANRDAVVTTSRMPQLDPLTKDYLAPSKNLRLWRDVFHPISHYQLRWECRNHDIG
;
A
#
# COMPACT_ATOMS: atom_id res chain seq x y z
N MET A 1 -10.80 -31.96 4.00
CA MET A 1 -12.23 -31.60 4.11
C MET A 1 -12.33 -30.79 5.39
N VAL A 2 -12.61 -29.49 5.35
CA VAL A 2 -12.36 -28.60 6.51
C VAL A 2 -13.21 -29.01 7.71
N SER A 3 -12.55 -29.53 8.75
CA SER A 3 -13.17 -29.81 10.04
C SER A 3 -12.18 -29.44 11.14
N HIS A 4 -12.19 -28.18 11.56
CA HIS A 4 -11.93 -27.76 12.94
C HIS A 4 -12.55 -26.36 13.15
N GLY A 5 -13.76 -26.35 13.72
CA GLY A 5 -14.51 -25.15 14.03
C GLY A 5 -15.86 -25.49 14.67
N LYS A 6 -15.84 -26.20 15.80
CA LYS A 6 -17.04 -26.25 16.67
C LYS A 6 -17.30 -24.81 17.13
N TYR A 7 -18.57 -24.39 16.99
CA TYR A 7 -19.11 -23.02 17.00
C TYR A 7 -19.04 -22.31 15.63
N CYS A 8 -19.99 -22.70 14.79
CA CYS A 8 -20.44 -21.99 13.60
C CYS A 8 -20.66 -20.49 13.90
N ASP A 9 -19.84 -19.65 13.26
CA ASP A 9 -19.77 -18.18 13.33
C ASP A 9 -20.98 -17.47 12.68
N THR A 10 -22.15 -18.13 12.62
CA THR A 10 -23.34 -17.64 11.90
C THR A 10 -24.24 -16.73 12.74
N LYS A 11 -23.91 -16.50 14.02
CA LYS A 11 -24.75 -15.73 14.96
C LYS A 11 -24.21 -14.35 15.34
N HIS A 12 -23.09 -13.88 14.78
CA HIS A 12 -22.47 -12.61 15.19
C HIS A 12 -22.52 -11.53 14.10
N ARG A 13 -23.07 -10.35 14.47
CA ARG A 13 -23.64 -9.32 13.58
C ARG A 13 -22.71 -8.12 13.30
N PHE A 14 -21.47 -8.34 12.89
CA PHE A 14 -20.82 -7.31 12.05
C PHE A 14 -21.61 -7.28 10.71
N LYS A 15 -22.49 -6.30 10.52
CA LYS A 15 -23.45 -6.29 9.38
C LYS A 15 -22.83 -5.96 8.02
N ASP A 16 -21.52 -5.87 7.94
CA ASP A 16 -20.81 -5.88 6.66
C ASP A 16 -20.40 -7.32 6.26
N PHE A 17 -20.25 -8.25 7.21
CA PHE A 17 -19.65 -9.57 6.93
C PHE A 17 -20.51 -10.74 7.43
N ARG A 18 -21.57 -11.07 6.69
CA ARG A 18 -22.06 -12.45 6.72
C ARG A 18 -21.34 -13.25 5.64
N LEU A 19 -20.78 -14.39 6.00
CA LEU A 19 -20.58 -15.51 5.08
C LEU A 19 -21.96 -16.12 4.79
N GLU A 20 -22.78 -15.43 3.98
CA GLU A 20 -24.02 -15.99 3.44
C GLU A 20 -23.70 -17.04 2.37
N GLY A 21 -24.61 -17.99 2.11
CA GLY A 21 -24.45 -18.98 1.03
C GLY A 21 -24.31 -18.37 -0.37
N THR A 22 -24.61 -17.07 -0.49
CA THR A 22 -24.45 -16.21 -1.67
C THR A 22 -23.41 -15.11 -1.43
N TYR A 23 -22.34 -15.42 -0.68
CA TYR A 23 -21.25 -14.49 -0.35
C TYR A 23 -20.78 -13.75 -1.61
N PRO A 24 -20.99 -12.42 -1.72
CA PRO A 24 -20.88 -11.78 -3.01
C PRO A 24 -19.40 -11.65 -3.32
N TYR A 25 -18.92 -12.48 -4.25
CA TYR A 25 -17.76 -12.12 -5.03
C TYR A 25 -18.17 -10.89 -5.85
N VAL A 26 -17.93 -9.70 -5.29
CA VAL A 26 -18.10 -8.44 -6.01
C VAL A 26 -16.87 -8.28 -6.90
N SER A 27 -17.08 -8.24 -8.20
CA SER A 27 -16.10 -7.80 -9.18
C SER A 27 -16.15 -6.28 -9.30
N SER A 28 -15.11 -5.67 -9.89
CA SER A 28 -15.18 -4.24 -10.20
C SER A 28 -16.28 -3.89 -11.21
N GLU A 29 -16.75 -4.87 -11.99
CA GLU A 29 -17.79 -4.71 -13.00
C GLU A 29 -19.18 -4.65 -12.37
N ASP A 30 -19.35 -5.22 -11.18
CA ASP A 30 -20.60 -5.16 -10.40
C ASP A 30 -20.83 -3.81 -9.74
N LEU A 31 -19.82 -2.92 -9.75
CA LEU A 31 -19.94 -1.58 -9.18
C LEU A 31 -20.47 -0.62 -10.25
N PRO A 32 -21.49 0.20 -9.94
CA PRO A 32 -21.93 1.28 -10.81
C PRO A 32 -20.72 2.12 -11.27
N PRO A 33 -20.68 2.58 -12.54
CA PRO A 33 -19.52 3.27 -13.11
C PRO A 33 -19.19 4.62 -12.45
N GLY A 34 -19.96 5.04 -11.44
CA GLY A 34 -19.74 6.25 -10.65
C GLY A 34 -18.90 6.03 -9.39
N GLN A 35 -18.33 7.12 -8.85
CA GLN A 35 -17.55 7.06 -7.61
C GLN A 35 -18.36 6.67 -6.36
N ASP A 36 -19.68 6.70 -6.45
CA ASP A 36 -20.61 6.38 -5.35
C ASP A 36 -21.26 5.00 -5.50
N GLY A 37 -20.85 4.20 -6.49
CA GLY A 37 -21.49 2.91 -6.78
C GLY A 37 -21.49 1.90 -5.62
N TYR A 38 -20.49 1.96 -4.73
CA TYR A 38 -20.49 1.16 -3.50
C TYR A 38 -21.47 1.68 -2.45
N ALA A 39 -21.66 3.01 -2.35
CA ALA A 39 -22.64 3.59 -1.44
C ALA A 39 -24.06 3.24 -1.90
N ASP A 40 -24.31 3.26 -3.21
CA ASP A 40 -25.58 2.81 -3.79
C ASP A 40 -25.77 1.30 -3.61
N TYR A 41 -24.74 0.49 -3.81
CA TYR A 41 -24.77 -0.94 -3.52
C TYR A 41 -25.12 -1.20 -2.05
N GLU A 42 -24.44 -0.54 -1.12
CA GLU A 42 -24.72 -0.66 0.32
C GLU A 42 -26.11 -0.11 0.69
N ALA A 43 -26.56 1.00 0.10
CA ALA A 43 -27.90 1.54 0.33
C ALA A 43 -28.98 0.58 -0.18
N ASN A 44 -28.81 0.01 -1.37
CA ASN A 44 -29.70 -1.01 -1.92
C ASN A 44 -29.68 -2.32 -1.11
N ARG A 45 -28.51 -2.69 -0.58
CA ARG A 45 -28.37 -3.83 0.34
C ARG A 45 -29.06 -3.55 1.67
N ALA A 46 -28.89 -2.35 2.22
CA ALA A 46 -29.48 -1.93 3.49
C ALA A 46 -31.00 -1.78 3.40
N ALA A 47 -31.54 -1.32 2.27
CA ALA A 47 -32.97 -1.29 1.97
C ALA A 47 -33.61 -2.70 1.93
N ARG A 48 -32.81 -3.76 1.82
CA ARG A 48 -33.26 -5.17 1.83
C ARG A 48 -33.13 -5.85 3.20
N ASP A 49 -32.49 -5.25 4.21
CA ASP A 49 -32.32 -5.86 5.54
C ASP A 49 -32.85 -4.93 6.66
N ASP A 50 -34.02 -5.25 7.18
CA ASP A 50 -34.85 -4.46 8.11
C ASP A 50 -34.29 -4.38 9.55
N ARG A 51 -32.97 -4.56 9.74
CA ARG A 51 -32.34 -4.75 11.05
C ARG A 51 -31.15 -3.83 11.22
N PHE A 52 -31.38 -2.58 11.61
CA PHE A 52 -30.34 -1.53 11.77
C PHE A 52 -29.65 -1.45 13.15
N ARG A 53 -29.86 -2.42 14.06
CA ARG A 53 -29.30 -2.37 15.44
C ARG A 53 -28.42 -3.58 15.77
N ASP A 54 -27.15 -3.37 16.13
CA ASP A 54 -26.26 -4.37 16.74
C ASP A 54 -25.53 -3.79 17.96
N LYS A 55 -26.07 -4.08 19.15
CA LYS A 55 -25.54 -3.58 20.43
C LYS A 55 -24.18 -4.18 20.79
N GLU A 56 -23.86 -5.40 20.36
CA GLU A 56 -22.63 -6.12 20.73
C GLU A 56 -21.37 -5.51 20.11
N HIS A 57 -21.51 -4.99 18.90
CA HIS A 57 -20.45 -4.27 18.18
C HIS A 57 -20.70 -2.77 18.15
N ARG A 58 -21.58 -2.27 19.03
CA ARG A 58 -21.88 -0.84 19.19
C ARG A 58 -22.42 -0.17 17.91
N TRP A 59 -23.02 -0.92 16.99
CA TRP A 59 -23.69 -0.35 15.82
C TRP A 59 -25.14 0.05 16.14
N LEU A 60 -25.41 1.35 16.18
CA LEU A 60 -26.74 1.93 16.37
C LEU A 60 -27.10 2.71 15.12
N ASN A 61 -28.13 2.27 14.38
CA ASN A 61 -28.63 2.91 13.16
C ASN A 61 -27.54 3.14 12.08
N GLY A 62 -26.68 2.14 11.86
CA GLY A 62 -25.58 2.26 10.89
C GLY A 62 -24.40 3.12 11.37
N LYS A 63 -24.32 3.43 12.67
CA LYS A 63 -23.24 4.23 13.28
C LYS A 63 -22.58 3.49 14.44
N HIS A 64 -21.28 3.69 14.67
CA HIS A 64 -20.52 3.01 15.72
C HIS A 64 -20.45 3.84 17.02
N SER A 65 -20.89 3.31 18.16
CA SER A 65 -21.01 4.03 19.46
C SER A 65 -19.76 3.90 20.37
N GLY A 66 -18.56 4.02 19.80
CA GLY A 66 -17.27 3.97 20.52
C GLY A 66 -16.50 2.65 20.37
N ARG A 67 -15.28 2.53 20.93
CA ARG A 67 -14.34 1.43 20.64
C ARG A 67 -14.88 0.02 20.97
N PRO A 68 -14.73 -0.98 20.06
CA PRO A 68 -15.06 -2.38 20.34
C PRO A 68 -14.17 -3.00 21.42
N THR A 69 -14.69 -4.03 22.10
CA THR A 69 -13.89 -4.84 23.03
C THR A 69 -12.84 -5.67 22.28
N LEU A 70 -11.75 -6.06 22.95
CA LEU A 70 -10.73 -6.94 22.36
C LEU A 70 -11.31 -8.26 21.85
N GLY A 71 -12.29 -8.83 22.55
CA GLY A 71 -13.01 -10.02 22.11
C GLY A 71 -13.74 -9.80 20.79
N SER A 72 -14.44 -8.67 20.64
CA SER A 72 -15.11 -8.29 19.39
C SER A 72 -14.12 -8.07 18.24
N MET A 73 -12.98 -7.41 18.51
CA MET A 73 -11.94 -7.20 17.49
C MET A 73 -11.31 -8.52 17.04
N LYS A 74 -10.99 -9.44 17.97
CA LYS A 74 -10.48 -10.79 17.64
C LYS A 74 -11.51 -11.64 16.90
N ARG A 75 -12.80 -11.51 17.24
CA ARG A 75 -13.87 -12.18 16.51
C ARG A 75 -13.92 -11.74 15.05
N LEU A 76 -13.70 -10.47 14.75
CA LEU A 76 -13.66 -9.94 13.38
C LEU A 76 -12.37 -10.33 12.63
N LEU A 77 -11.21 -9.97 13.17
CA LEU A 77 -9.93 -10.10 12.46
C LEU A 77 -9.29 -11.49 12.55
N GLY A 78 -9.71 -12.30 13.52
CA GLY A 78 -9.07 -13.57 13.85
C GLY A 78 -8.47 -13.54 15.26
N THR A 79 -8.59 -14.66 15.97
CA THR A 79 -7.74 -14.93 17.13
C THR A 79 -6.32 -15.32 16.70
N SER A 80 -6.20 -15.90 15.50
CA SER A 80 -4.95 -16.25 14.84
C SER A 80 -5.07 -16.10 13.32
N PRO A 81 -3.96 -15.77 12.63
CA PRO A 81 -3.93 -15.78 11.18
C PRO A 81 -4.23 -17.17 10.59
N LEU A 82 -5.00 -17.21 9.51
CA LEU A 82 -5.30 -18.43 8.77
C LEU A 82 -4.02 -19.03 8.19
N THR A 83 -3.86 -20.34 8.36
CA THR A 83 -2.73 -21.10 7.81
C THR A 83 -3.24 -22.35 7.09
N PHE A 84 -2.38 -23.00 6.32
CA PHE A 84 -2.72 -24.30 5.74
C PHE A 84 -2.83 -25.34 6.84
N ASP A 85 -3.99 -25.99 6.89
CA ASP A 85 -4.16 -27.20 7.69
C ASP A 85 -3.79 -28.42 6.84
N PHE A 86 -2.78 -29.13 7.32
CA PHE A 86 -2.20 -30.29 6.70
C PHE A 86 -2.36 -31.55 7.57
N SER A 87 -3.17 -31.47 8.63
CA SER A 87 -3.39 -32.54 9.61
C SER A 87 -4.02 -33.80 9.00
N GLU A 88 -4.92 -33.62 8.02
CA GLU A 88 -5.63 -34.73 7.35
C GLU A 88 -4.82 -35.43 6.24
N PHE A 89 -3.68 -34.88 5.86
CA PHE A 89 -2.83 -35.52 4.86
C PHE A 89 -1.83 -36.43 5.58
N THR A 90 -1.37 -37.54 5.00
CA THR A 90 -0.25 -38.33 5.55
C THR A 90 1.06 -37.88 4.91
N LEU A 91 2.12 -37.66 5.69
CA LEU A 91 3.43 -37.31 5.11
C LEU A 91 3.94 -38.54 4.35
N ARG A 92 4.37 -38.35 3.09
CA ARG A 92 5.07 -39.43 2.38
C ARG A 92 6.36 -39.75 3.14
N ARG A 93 6.67 -41.04 3.31
CA ARG A 93 7.88 -41.50 4.00
C ARG A 93 9.11 -40.81 3.39
N GLY A 94 9.91 -40.14 4.22
CA GLY A 94 11.11 -39.40 3.78
C GLY A 94 10.91 -37.91 3.47
N TRP A 95 9.69 -37.37 3.52
CA TRP A 95 9.44 -35.92 3.35
C TRP A 95 9.38 -35.21 4.71
N THR A 96 10.14 -34.13 4.86
CA THR A 96 10.18 -33.28 6.07
C THR A 96 9.15 -32.15 6.04
N GLU A 97 8.59 -31.80 4.88
CA GLU A 97 7.57 -30.76 4.72
C GLU A 97 6.59 -31.12 3.59
N ARG A 98 5.33 -30.68 3.72
CA ARG A 98 4.35 -30.77 2.62
C ARG A 98 4.55 -29.65 1.62
N VAL A 99 4.48 -29.98 0.34
CA VAL A 99 4.64 -29.04 -0.77
C VAL A 99 3.28 -28.78 -1.42
N LEU A 100 2.98 -27.51 -1.71
CA LEU A 100 1.76 -27.14 -2.44
C LEU A 100 1.88 -27.53 -3.93
N PRO A 101 0.78 -27.94 -4.60
CA PRO A 101 0.80 -28.19 -6.03
C PRO A 101 1.12 -26.91 -6.81
N LYS A 102 1.84 -27.05 -7.92
CA LYS A 102 2.10 -25.95 -8.85
C LYS A 102 0.83 -25.59 -9.63
N ALA A 103 0.57 -24.29 -9.78
CA ALA A 103 -0.56 -23.73 -10.50
C ALA A 103 -0.08 -22.63 -11.47
N PRO A 104 0.61 -22.99 -12.57
CA PRO A 104 1.20 -22.03 -13.51
C PRO A 104 0.15 -21.26 -14.33
N ILE A 105 -1.10 -21.70 -14.34
CA ILE A 105 -2.22 -21.00 -14.99
C ILE A 105 -2.61 -19.72 -14.23
N ILE A 106 -2.26 -19.61 -12.95
CA ILE A 106 -2.61 -18.44 -12.12
C ILE A 106 -1.57 -17.34 -12.36
N THR A 107 -2.00 -16.26 -13.02
CA THR A 107 -1.18 -15.07 -13.30
C THR A 107 -1.47 -13.92 -12.34
N GLU A 108 -2.59 -13.95 -11.62
CA GLU A 108 -2.98 -12.89 -10.69
C GLU A 108 -3.39 -13.45 -9.33
N PHE A 109 -2.96 -12.77 -8.27
CA PHE A 109 -3.31 -13.10 -6.90
C PHE A 109 -3.70 -11.84 -6.14
N LEU A 110 -4.93 -11.85 -5.64
CA LEU A 110 -5.55 -10.70 -5.00
C LEU A 110 -6.12 -11.10 -3.64
N ILE A 111 -5.65 -10.42 -2.59
CA ILE A 111 -6.36 -10.34 -1.31
C ILE A 111 -6.83 -8.90 -1.17
N ARG A 112 -8.14 -8.71 -1.17
CA ARG A 112 -8.78 -7.41 -0.97
C ARG A 112 -8.91 -7.10 0.52
N ARG A 113 -8.92 -5.81 0.84
CA ARG A 113 -9.19 -5.30 2.18
C ARG A 113 -10.51 -5.80 2.76
N GLN A 114 -11.53 -6.07 1.94
CA GLN A 114 -12.83 -6.60 2.39
C GLN A 114 -12.72 -7.87 3.25
N TYR A 115 -11.61 -8.61 3.17
CA TYR A 115 -11.37 -9.80 3.98
C TYR A 115 -10.66 -9.45 5.29
N TYR A 116 -11.43 -9.42 6.38
CA TYR A 116 -10.92 -9.12 7.73
C TYR A 116 -10.08 -10.25 8.32
N ARG A 117 -10.40 -11.50 7.97
CA ARG A 117 -9.61 -12.65 8.42
C ARG A 117 -8.23 -12.59 7.80
N ILE A 118 -7.24 -12.39 8.66
CA ILE A 118 -5.84 -12.31 8.26
C ILE A 118 -5.36 -13.69 7.81
N VAL A 119 -4.76 -13.79 6.63
CA VAL A 119 -3.97 -14.97 6.24
C VAL A 119 -2.53 -14.80 6.73
N SER A 120 -1.98 -15.85 7.33
CA SER A 120 -0.63 -15.87 7.87
C SER A 120 0.39 -15.58 6.77
N THR A 121 1.40 -14.76 7.08
CA THR A 121 2.46 -14.46 6.12
C THR A 121 3.17 -15.73 5.63
N PRO A 122 3.51 -16.71 6.49
CA PRO A 122 4.11 -17.97 6.01
C PRO A 122 3.26 -18.68 4.97
N ALA A 123 1.92 -18.75 5.13
CA ALA A 123 1.05 -19.36 4.13
C ALA A 123 1.07 -18.60 2.80
N ILE A 124 1.01 -17.26 2.83
CA ILE A 124 1.12 -16.42 1.62
C ILE A 124 2.46 -16.63 0.92
N LEU A 125 3.57 -16.58 1.67
CA LEU A 125 4.89 -16.78 1.07
C LEU A 125 5.08 -18.21 0.53
N LYS A 126 4.45 -19.22 1.17
CA LYS A 126 4.42 -20.60 0.67
C LYS A 126 3.67 -20.70 -0.66
N LEU A 127 2.55 -19.99 -0.82
CA LEU A 127 1.84 -19.90 -2.11
C LEU A 127 2.73 -19.31 -3.21
N MET A 128 3.37 -18.17 -2.94
CA MET A 128 4.23 -17.50 -3.92
C MET A 128 5.44 -18.35 -4.33
N THR A 129 6.01 -19.11 -3.38
CA THR A 129 7.21 -19.92 -3.63
C THR A 129 6.91 -21.29 -4.23
N GLN A 130 5.78 -21.92 -3.90
CA GLN A 130 5.53 -23.32 -4.27
C GLN A 130 4.43 -23.50 -5.32
N SER A 131 3.41 -22.63 -5.33
CA SER A 131 2.21 -22.83 -6.14
C SER A 131 2.11 -21.86 -7.31
N LEU A 132 2.20 -20.55 -7.05
CA LEU A 132 1.92 -19.49 -8.03
C LEU A 132 3.14 -19.15 -8.90
N THR A 133 3.61 -20.14 -9.66
CA THR A 133 4.90 -20.09 -10.34
C THR A 133 4.98 -19.15 -11.56
N ASN A 134 3.84 -18.65 -12.05
CA ASN A 134 3.76 -17.73 -13.19
C ASN A 134 3.02 -16.43 -12.83
N LEU A 135 3.06 -16.05 -11.54
CA LEU A 135 2.36 -14.89 -11.05
C LEU A 135 2.95 -13.60 -11.63
N GLN A 136 2.12 -12.79 -12.27
CA GLN A 136 2.48 -11.52 -12.89
C GLN A 136 1.96 -10.32 -12.10
N SER A 137 0.84 -10.50 -11.39
CA SER A 137 0.24 -9.45 -10.56
C SER A 137 -0.06 -9.97 -9.16
N TRP A 138 0.47 -9.28 -8.15
CA TRP A 138 0.19 -9.57 -6.75
C TRP A 138 -0.29 -8.31 -6.04
N ARG A 139 -1.55 -8.33 -5.63
CA ARG A 139 -2.13 -7.32 -4.75
C ARG A 139 -2.47 -7.93 -3.39
N TRP A 140 -1.92 -7.35 -2.34
CA TRP A 140 -2.14 -7.77 -0.97
C TRP A 140 -2.57 -6.60 -0.10
N GLU A 141 -3.86 -6.55 0.15
CA GLU A 141 -4.47 -5.57 1.04
C GLU A 141 -4.88 -6.27 2.32
N ARG A 142 -4.32 -5.81 3.44
CA ARG A 142 -4.42 -6.51 4.71
C ARG A 142 -4.69 -5.54 5.84
N TRP A 143 -5.53 -5.95 6.76
CA TRP A 143 -5.68 -5.32 8.07
C TRP A 143 -4.45 -5.53 8.95
N LEU A 144 -4.10 -4.51 9.72
CA LEU A 144 -3.22 -4.68 10.86
C LEU A 144 -3.81 -5.69 11.85
N ASP A 145 -2.95 -6.41 12.56
CA ASP A 145 -3.39 -7.36 13.57
C ASP A 145 -3.65 -6.62 14.90
N VAL A 146 -4.72 -7.01 15.60
CA VAL A 146 -5.05 -6.47 16.93
C VAL A 146 -4.09 -7.02 17.98
N ALA A 147 -3.55 -8.21 17.76
CA ALA A 147 -2.59 -8.83 18.64
C ALA A 147 -1.15 -8.45 18.28
N LEU A 148 -0.45 -7.81 19.22
CA LEU A 148 0.92 -7.30 19.02
C LEU A 148 1.92 -8.39 18.56
N TYR A 149 1.75 -9.62 19.02
CA TYR A 149 2.66 -10.72 18.68
C TYR A 149 2.52 -11.17 17.21
N HIS A 150 1.30 -11.30 16.69
CA HIS A 150 1.06 -11.60 15.26
C HIS A 150 1.59 -10.50 14.35
N HIS A 151 1.51 -9.25 14.80
CA HIS A 151 2.13 -8.14 14.11
C HIS A 151 3.67 -8.26 14.07
N GLN A 152 4.33 -8.70 15.15
CA GLN A 152 5.77 -8.97 15.13
C GLN A 152 6.14 -10.12 14.19
N ASP A 153 5.32 -11.17 14.11
CA ASP A 153 5.53 -12.27 13.19
C ASP A 153 5.37 -11.86 11.73
N PHE A 154 4.34 -11.05 11.42
CA PHE A 154 4.19 -10.43 10.11
C PHE A 154 5.44 -9.64 9.72
N ARG A 155 5.94 -8.79 10.62
CA ARG A 155 7.17 -7.99 10.41
C ARG A 155 8.38 -8.85 10.12
N ARG A 156 8.61 -9.85 10.97
CA ARG A 156 9.74 -10.77 10.85
C ARG A 156 9.66 -11.50 9.51
N ALA A 157 8.47 -12.02 9.17
CA ALA A 157 8.25 -12.74 7.93
C ALA A 157 8.54 -11.88 6.69
N LEU A 158 8.03 -10.65 6.64
CA LEU A 158 8.32 -9.75 5.51
C LEU A 158 9.81 -9.42 5.41
N ARG A 159 10.44 -9.05 6.52
CA ARG A 159 11.86 -8.69 6.56
C ARG A 159 12.77 -9.81 6.04
N PHE A 160 12.53 -11.03 6.49
CA PHE A 160 13.45 -12.14 6.22
C PHE A 160 13.10 -12.93 4.96
N HIS A 161 11.81 -13.06 4.62
CA HIS A 161 11.36 -14.02 3.62
C HIS A 161 10.68 -13.42 2.39
N LEU A 162 10.07 -12.22 2.47
CA LEU A 162 9.30 -11.67 1.33
C LEU A 162 10.14 -11.59 0.05
N SER A 163 11.36 -11.05 0.16
CA SER A 163 12.31 -10.93 -0.96
C SER A 163 12.60 -12.25 -1.66
N LYS A 164 12.68 -13.35 -0.91
CA LYS A 164 12.94 -14.69 -1.47
C LYS A 164 11.70 -15.33 -2.09
N ALA A 165 10.53 -14.78 -1.76
CA ALA A 165 9.24 -15.32 -2.16
C ALA A 165 8.62 -14.56 -3.32
N LEU A 166 9.20 -13.44 -3.76
CA LEU A 166 8.70 -12.71 -4.91
C LEU A 166 9.01 -13.49 -6.19
N PRO A 167 7.99 -13.86 -6.99
CA PRO A 167 8.21 -14.56 -8.26
C PRO A 167 8.97 -13.67 -9.26
N HIS A 168 9.91 -14.24 -10.01
CA HIS A 168 10.64 -13.50 -11.04
C HIS A 168 9.76 -13.04 -12.21
N THR A 169 8.60 -13.68 -12.41
CA THR A 169 7.58 -13.31 -13.39
C THR A 169 6.75 -12.10 -12.98
N LEU A 170 6.90 -11.62 -11.74
CA LEU A 170 6.07 -10.57 -11.18
C LEU A 170 6.37 -9.22 -11.86
N LYS A 171 5.31 -8.59 -12.36
CA LYS A 171 5.34 -7.27 -13.00
C LYS A 171 4.65 -6.20 -12.15
N HIS A 172 3.63 -6.60 -11.40
CA HIS A 172 2.81 -5.69 -10.59
C HIS A 172 2.83 -6.16 -9.13
N LEU A 173 3.33 -5.30 -8.24
CA LEU A 173 3.29 -5.54 -6.80
C LEU A 173 2.59 -4.37 -6.09
N ALA A 174 1.46 -4.66 -5.45
CA ALA A 174 0.73 -3.73 -4.60
C ALA A 174 0.57 -4.32 -3.20
N ILE A 175 1.10 -3.67 -2.16
CA ILE A 175 0.88 -4.04 -0.77
C ILE A 175 0.33 -2.84 -0.02
N TYR A 176 -0.87 -3.02 0.53
CA TYR A 176 -1.54 -2.02 1.35
C TYR A 176 -1.79 -2.59 2.74
N LEU A 177 -1.23 -1.94 3.76
CA LEU A 177 -1.49 -2.25 5.16
C LEU A 177 -2.48 -1.22 5.70
N ASP A 178 -3.68 -1.67 6.10
CA ASP A 178 -4.66 -0.79 6.71
C ASP A 178 -4.57 -0.80 8.23
N THR A 179 -4.75 0.37 8.82
CA THR A 179 -4.89 0.58 10.25
C THR A 179 -6.16 1.38 10.52
N ASN A 180 -7.28 0.73 10.80
CA ASN A 180 -8.45 1.48 11.25
C ASN A 180 -8.30 1.83 12.74
N ALA A 181 -8.43 3.10 13.09
CA ALA A 181 -8.20 3.55 14.45
C ALA A 181 -9.33 3.24 15.46
N ILE A 182 -10.44 2.64 15.02
CA ILE A 182 -11.42 1.98 15.90
C ILE A 182 -10.85 0.62 16.36
N LEU A 183 -10.21 -0.10 15.45
CA LEU A 183 -9.67 -1.44 15.69
C LEU A 183 -8.23 -1.42 16.27
N HIS A 184 -7.44 -0.43 15.88
CA HIS A 184 -6.03 -0.28 16.23
C HIS A 184 -5.82 1.00 17.03
N ASN A 185 -4.83 1.03 17.92
CA ASN A 185 -4.41 2.30 18.52
C ASN A 185 -3.78 3.18 17.45
N ASP A 186 -4.08 4.49 17.46
CA ASP A 186 -3.52 5.53 16.57
C ASP A 186 -1.97 5.60 16.60
N THR A 187 -1.33 4.91 17.54
CA THR A 187 0.11 5.01 17.81
C THR A 187 0.98 4.04 17.02
N VAL A 188 0.43 3.15 16.20
CA VAL A 188 1.27 2.18 15.48
C VAL A 188 1.89 2.81 14.23
N THR A 189 2.90 3.65 14.43
CA THR A 189 3.79 4.16 13.37
C THR A 189 4.68 3.04 12.86
N LEU A 190 4.20 2.30 11.88
CA LEU A 190 4.90 1.15 11.31
C LEU A 190 5.83 1.57 10.18
N SER A 191 7.11 1.79 10.52
CA SER A 191 8.18 1.66 9.51
C SER A 191 9.01 0.44 9.75
N TYR A 192 9.40 -0.19 8.65
CA TYR A 192 10.33 -1.30 8.65
C TYR A 192 11.54 -0.95 7.78
N PRO A 193 12.53 -0.22 8.30
CA PRO A 193 13.67 0.24 7.50
C PRO A 193 14.39 -0.85 6.74
N SER A 194 14.57 -2.01 7.38
CA SER A 194 15.18 -3.17 6.76
C SER A 194 14.35 -3.76 5.61
N LEU A 195 13.02 -3.68 5.68
CA LEU A 195 12.13 -4.19 4.63
C LEU A 195 12.19 -3.31 3.39
N GLY A 196 12.07 -1.98 3.56
CA GLY A 196 12.17 -1.02 2.47
C GLY A 196 13.49 -1.16 1.72
N ARG A 197 14.60 -1.24 2.46
CA ARG A 197 15.91 -1.51 1.87
C ARG A 197 15.98 -2.84 1.15
N LYS A 198 15.42 -3.93 1.70
CA LYS A 198 15.52 -5.23 1.03
C LYS A 198 14.65 -5.31 -0.23
N LEU A 199 13.45 -4.72 -0.20
CA LEU A 199 12.56 -4.65 -1.36
C LEU A 199 13.13 -3.80 -2.48
N ALA A 200 13.69 -2.63 -2.15
CA ALA A 200 14.41 -1.84 -3.15
C ALA A 200 15.55 -2.64 -3.79
N PHE A 201 16.17 -3.60 -3.07
CA PHE A 201 17.35 -4.32 -3.56
C PHE A 201 16.94 -5.41 -4.54
N VAL A 202 15.92 -6.18 -4.18
CA VAL A 202 15.40 -7.25 -5.03
C VAL A 202 14.70 -6.66 -6.27
N SER A 203 13.92 -5.59 -6.11
CA SER A 203 13.13 -5.00 -7.20
C SER A 203 13.93 -4.36 -8.34
N HIS A 204 15.20 -4.01 -8.15
CA HIS A 204 16.05 -3.46 -9.23
C HIS A 204 17.10 -4.43 -9.77
N ARG A 205 17.11 -5.68 -9.28
CA ARG A 205 18.16 -6.67 -9.61
C ARG A 205 17.60 -8.02 -10.04
N GLU A 206 16.52 -8.45 -9.41
CA GLU A 206 16.01 -9.82 -9.52
C GLU A 206 14.64 -9.89 -10.19
N ILE A 207 13.95 -8.76 -10.31
CA ILE A 207 12.56 -8.68 -10.79
C ILE A 207 12.41 -7.47 -11.70
N GLU A 208 11.68 -7.63 -12.80
CA GLU A 208 11.37 -6.57 -13.76
C GLU A 208 9.97 -5.99 -13.50
N LEU A 209 9.79 -5.37 -12.33
CA LEU A 209 8.52 -4.73 -11.98
C LEU A 209 8.22 -3.55 -12.92
N GLU A 210 6.99 -3.50 -13.41
CA GLU A 210 6.37 -2.38 -14.14
C GLU A 210 5.66 -1.43 -13.16
N VAL A 211 5.06 -2.00 -12.10
CA VAL A 211 4.36 -1.26 -11.04
C VAL A 211 4.77 -1.71 -9.65
N LEU A 212 5.07 -0.73 -8.81
CA LEU A 212 5.32 -0.94 -7.38
C LEU A 212 4.51 0.05 -6.54
N ALA A 213 3.54 -0.45 -5.79
CA ALA A 213 2.73 0.34 -4.87
C ALA A 213 2.84 -0.23 -3.44
N LEU A 214 3.54 0.47 -2.55
CA LEU A 214 3.72 0.04 -1.15
C LEU A 214 3.21 1.11 -0.20
N SER A 215 2.12 0.80 0.49
CA SER A 215 1.40 1.75 1.30
C SER A 215 1.31 1.28 2.75
N PHE A 216 1.80 2.12 3.67
CA PHE A 216 1.93 1.90 5.11
C PHE A 216 2.75 0.67 5.56
N VAL A 217 3.28 -0.11 4.61
CA VAL A 217 4.20 -1.23 4.88
C VAL A 217 5.67 -0.83 4.71
N VAL A 218 5.96 0.13 3.84
CA VAL A 218 7.31 0.63 3.54
C VAL A 218 7.26 2.15 3.43
N ASP A 219 8.23 2.81 4.06
CA ASP A 219 8.44 4.24 3.93
C ASP A 219 9.44 4.54 2.81
N ALA A 220 9.20 5.58 2.02
CA ALA A 220 10.08 6.03 0.95
C ALA A 220 11.50 6.34 1.45
N GLY A 221 11.64 6.97 2.62
CA GLY A 221 12.95 7.25 3.22
C GLY A 221 13.74 5.96 3.51
N ASP A 222 13.05 4.89 3.88
CA ASP A 222 13.67 3.58 4.09
C ASP A 222 14.01 2.86 2.79
N PHE A 223 13.11 2.93 1.80
CA PHE A 223 13.30 2.35 0.46
C PHE A 223 14.53 2.95 -0.24
N PHE A 224 14.66 4.28 -0.18
CA PHE A 224 15.73 5.03 -0.83
C PHE A 224 16.95 5.31 0.07
N GLY A 225 16.86 5.06 1.37
CA GLY A 225 17.89 5.51 2.34
C GLY A 225 19.30 4.97 2.10
N ARG A 226 19.47 3.88 1.36
CA ARG A 226 20.83 3.41 0.99
C ARG A 226 21.56 4.38 0.04
N TYR A 227 20.79 5.09 -0.79
CA TYR A 227 21.30 6.00 -1.81
C TYR A 227 21.70 7.35 -1.20
N ASP A 228 21.30 7.60 0.05
CA ASP A 228 21.69 8.80 0.79
C ASP A 228 23.20 8.89 1.00
N SER A 229 23.85 7.73 1.24
CA SER A 229 25.31 7.64 1.30
C SER A 229 26.00 8.11 0.00
N VAL A 230 25.35 8.01 -1.17
CA VAL A 230 25.88 8.50 -2.45
C VAL A 230 25.88 10.01 -2.49
N ASN A 231 24.83 10.64 -1.95
CA ASN A 231 24.74 12.09 -1.81
C ASN A 231 25.83 12.63 -0.86
N HIS A 232 26.15 11.90 0.20
CA HIS A 232 27.11 12.33 1.22
C HIS A 232 28.58 11.98 0.92
N ILE A 233 28.87 10.88 0.20
CA ILE A 233 30.24 10.35 0.06
C ILE A 233 31.06 11.07 -1.01
N LYS A 234 30.48 11.85 -1.94
CA LYS A 234 31.27 12.46 -3.02
C LYS A 234 30.76 13.80 -3.52
N LYS A 235 30.72 14.86 -2.68
CA LYS A 235 30.53 16.27 -3.11
C LYS A 235 29.69 16.42 -4.40
N ILE A 236 28.52 15.78 -4.49
CA ILE A 236 27.72 15.81 -5.73
C ILE A 236 27.25 17.25 -5.86
N ARG A 237 27.84 17.99 -6.79
CA ARG A 237 27.63 19.45 -6.90
C ARG A 237 26.30 19.79 -7.56
N ALA A 238 25.78 18.89 -8.41
CA ALA A 238 24.55 19.09 -9.17
C ALA A 238 23.75 17.78 -9.32
N PRO A 239 22.40 17.83 -9.46
CA PRO A 239 21.57 16.62 -9.53
C PRO A 239 21.82 15.73 -10.76
N ASP A 240 22.44 16.25 -11.81
CA ASP A 240 22.77 15.59 -13.07
C ASP A 240 24.23 15.11 -13.17
N ASP A 241 24.99 15.11 -12.06
CA ASP A 241 26.38 14.66 -12.01
C ASP A 241 26.51 13.15 -12.33
N THR A 242 26.54 12.86 -13.63
CA THR A 242 26.62 11.51 -14.20
C THR A 242 27.93 10.81 -13.82
N ALA A 243 29.01 11.54 -13.56
CA ALA A 243 30.29 10.96 -13.16
C ALA A 243 30.24 10.36 -11.76
N ALA A 244 29.59 11.04 -10.80
CA ALA A 244 29.37 10.51 -9.46
C ALA A 244 28.49 9.25 -9.47
N TRP A 245 27.42 9.26 -10.28
CA TRP A 245 26.52 8.11 -10.45
C TRP A 245 27.17 6.94 -11.22
N SER A 246 28.07 7.22 -12.17
CA SER A 246 28.83 6.18 -12.86
C SER A 246 29.80 5.44 -11.94
N LEU A 247 30.38 6.13 -10.94
CA LEU A 247 31.19 5.49 -9.90
C LEU A 247 30.35 4.65 -8.94
N TYR A 248 29.10 5.04 -8.68
CA TYR A 248 28.14 4.23 -7.95
C TYR A 248 27.76 2.97 -8.76
N ASP A 249 27.50 3.12 -10.07
CA ASP A 249 27.18 2.02 -10.98
C ASP A 249 28.29 0.95 -11.03
N LYS A 250 29.57 1.35 -10.99
CA LYS A 250 30.69 0.39 -10.86
C LYS A 250 30.67 -0.47 -9.59
N LYS A 251 30.20 0.07 -8.46
CA LYS A 251 30.12 -0.65 -7.17
C LYS A 251 28.84 -1.49 -7.05
N PHE A 252 27.75 -1.09 -7.71
CA PHE A 252 26.44 -1.74 -7.62
C PHE A 252 25.99 -2.44 -8.90
N ALA A 253 26.86 -2.54 -9.91
CA ALA A 253 26.75 -3.33 -11.13
C ALA A 253 25.31 -3.52 -11.64
N LYS A 254 24.86 -2.68 -12.58
CA LYS A 254 23.63 -2.88 -13.37
C LYS A 254 22.30 -2.85 -12.58
N ALA A 255 22.30 -2.47 -11.30
CA ALA A 255 21.10 -2.33 -10.48
C ALA A 255 20.23 -1.16 -10.98
N GLN A 256 19.20 -1.48 -11.76
CA GLN A 256 18.29 -0.51 -12.36
C GLN A 256 16.87 -1.09 -12.37
N TRP A 257 15.89 -0.24 -12.11
CA TRP A 257 14.49 -0.57 -12.36
C TRP A 257 14.16 -0.37 -13.83
N ARG A 258 14.62 -1.31 -14.67
CA ARG A 258 14.58 -1.21 -16.14
C ARG A 258 13.17 -1.06 -16.70
N SER A 259 12.19 -1.68 -16.05
CA SER A 259 10.81 -1.77 -16.51
C SER A 259 9.84 -0.92 -15.68
N LEU A 260 10.28 -0.33 -14.57
CA LEU A 260 9.38 0.34 -13.63
C LEU A 260 8.85 1.64 -14.24
N GLN A 261 7.53 1.68 -14.40
CA GLN A 261 6.77 2.79 -14.95
C GLN A 261 6.03 3.57 -13.86
N ARG A 262 5.48 2.87 -12.86
CA ARG A 262 4.65 3.48 -11.83
C ARG A 262 5.13 3.10 -10.43
N LEU A 263 5.39 4.12 -9.62
CA LEU A 263 5.86 3.96 -8.25
C LEU A 263 4.98 4.76 -7.31
N ALA A 264 4.32 4.07 -6.37
CA ALA A 264 3.57 4.70 -5.28
C ALA A 264 4.12 4.25 -3.93
N LEU A 265 4.55 5.18 -3.07
CA LEU A 265 5.07 4.84 -1.75
C LEU A 265 4.51 5.77 -0.66
N THR A 266 4.27 5.21 0.53
CA THR A 266 4.10 6.04 1.72
C THR A 266 5.39 6.79 2.04
N CYS A 267 5.29 8.08 2.36
CA CYS A 267 6.44 8.95 2.64
C CYS A 267 6.18 9.84 3.86
N ARG A 268 6.46 9.33 5.07
CA ARG A 268 6.17 10.02 6.34
C ARG A 268 6.97 11.29 6.56
N ALA A 269 7.95 11.59 5.70
CA ALA A 269 8.61 12.89 5.68
C ALA A 269 7.65 14.02 5.25
N LEU A 270 6.60 13.70 4.48
CA LEU A 270 5.57 14.65 4.01
C LEU A 270 4.63 15.02 5.17
N ARG A 271 5.14 15.79 6.12
CA ARG A 271 4.44 16.31 7.29
C ARG A 271 4.70 17.82 7.42
N LYS A 272 3.74 18.55 7.98
CA LYS A 272 3.90 19.96 8.30
C LYS A 272 5.15 20.20 9.16
N GLY A 273 5.90 21.26 8.88
CA GLY A 273 7.11 21.65 9.62
C GLY A 273 8.39 20.92 9.21
N ASN A 274 8.33 19.92 8.31
CA ASN A 274 9.49 19.12 7.91
C ASN A 274 10.13 19.56 6.58
N ASN A 275 10.03 20.84 6.18
CA ASN A 275 10.44 21.34 4.86
C ASN A 275 11.85 20.90 4.44
N ARG A 276 12.83 20.97 5.36
CA ARG A 276 14.21 20.52 5.08
C ARG A 276 14.27 19.02 4.76
N LYS A 277 13.56 18.19 5.52
CA LYS A 277 13.53 16.74 5.34
C LYS A 277 12.76 16.33 4.08
N ILE A 278 11.66 17.03 3.78
CA ILE A 278 10.88 16.86 2.54
C ILE A 278 11.78 17.11 1.34
N ASN A 279 12.41 18.29 1.27
CA ASN A 279 13.23 18.67 0.11
C ASN A 279 14.48 17.80 -0.03
N SER A 280 15.14 17.45 1.07
CA SER A 280 16.28 16.51 1.04
C SER A 280 15.87 15.16 0.46
N LEU A 281 14.76 14.58 0.94
CA LEU A 281 14.30 13.27 0.47
C LEU A 281 13.80 13.33 -0.98
N LEU A 282 13.00 14.33 -1.34
CA LEU A 282 12.53 14.52 -2.72
C LEU A 282 13.69 14.71 -3.70
N GLY A 283 14.72 15.48 -3.32
CA GLY A 283 15.93 15.65 -4.12
C GLY A 283 16.73 14.35 -4.29
N LEU A 284 16.86 13.55 -3.22
CA LEU A 284 17.46 12.21 -3.30
C LEU A 284 16.68 11.32 -4.28
N ILE A 285 15.35 11.28 -4.14
CA ILE A 285 14.48 10.44 -4.98
C ILE A 285 14.58 10.88 -6.44
N ALA A 286 14.54 12.17 -6.73
CA ALA A 286 14.70 12.69 -8.09
C ALA A 286 15.98 12.17 -8.77
N ARG A 287 17.12 12.19 -8.07
CA ARG A 287 18.39 11.67 -8.60
C ARG A 287 18.34 10.17 -8.84
N VAL A 288 17.78 9.40 -7.89
CA VAL A 288 17.61 7.95 -8.06
C VAL A 288 16.74 7.66 -9.28
N VAL A 289 15.62 8.37 -9.44
CA VAL A 289 14.70 8.22 -10.56
C VAL A 289 15.38 8.58 -11.89
N LEU A 290 16.13 9.68 -11.93
CA LEU A 290 16.86 10.16 -13.12
C LEU A 290 17.83 9.11 -13.69
N HIS A 291 18.55 8.42 -12.79
CA HIS A 291 19.64 7.52 -13.15
C HIS A 291 19.27 6.04 -13.17
N LEU A 292 18.34 5.60 -12.31
CA LEU A 292 18.06 4.18 -12.08
C LEU A 292 16.67 3.72 -12.54
N MET A 293 15.80 4.63 -12.98
CA MET A 293 14.43 4.30 -13.43
C MET A 293 14.16 4.84 -14.84
N PRO A 294 14.72 4.21 -15.90
CA PRO A 294 14.68 4.71 -17.28
C PRO A 294 13.28 4.83 -17.89
N ARG A 295 12.32 4.01 -17.45
CA ARG A 295 10.95 3.95 -18.00
C ARG A 295 9.88 4.56 -17.09
N ILE A 296 10.29 5.30 -16.05
CA ILE A 296 9.37 5.88 -15.09
C ILE A 296 8.43 6.90 -15.76
N GLU A 297 7.15 6.73 -15.51
CA GLU A 297 6.07 7.60 -16.00
C GLU A 297 5.44 8.35 -14.83
N VAL A 298 5.19 7.67 -13.71
CA VAL A 298 4.56 8.29 -12.55
C VAL A 298 5.29 7.90 -11.26
N VAL A 299 5.65 8.91 -10.47
CA VAL A 299 6.13 8.74 -9.09
C VAL A 299 5.19 9.48 -8.16
N GLU A 300 4.51 8.75 -7.29
CA GLU A 300 3.63 9.33 -6.29
C GLU A 300 4.09 8.96 -4.88
N LEU A 301 4.39 9.98 -4.09
CA LEU A 301 4.78 9.87 -2.70
C LEU A 301 3.69 10.52 -1.88
N TRP A 302 3.15 9.81 -0.90
CA TRP A 302 2.01 10.31 -0.15
C TRP A 302 2.10 9.93 1.31
N ASN A 303 1.47 10.73 2.16
CA ASN A 303 1.36 10.44 3.56
C ASN A 303 0.04 10.97 4.08
N SER A 304 -0.55 10.22 4.99
CA SER A 304 -1.82 10.59 5.55
C SER A 304 -1.94 10.10 6.98
N GLU A 305 -2.35 11.02 7.83
CA GLU A 305 -2.42 10.90 9.28
C GLU A 305 -3.67 11.62 9.77
N PRO A 306 -4.10 11.37 11.02
CA PRO A 306 -5.21 12.11 11.61
C PRO A 306 -5.03 13.62 11.45
N GLY A 307 -5.99 14.29 10.79
CA GLY A 307 -5.99 15.74 10.54
C GLY A 307 -4.99 16.25 9.49
N SER A 308 -4.21 15.38 8.84
CA SER A 308 -3.06 15.82 8.04
C SER A 308 -2.80 14.89 6.85
N SER A 309 -2.81 15.43 5.62
CA SER A 309 -2.36 14.68 4.45
C SER A 309 -1.55 15.49 3.47
N SER A 310 -0.65 14.81 2.75
CA SER A 310 0.11 15.38 1.65
C SER A 310 0.50 14.36 0.61
N SER A 311 0.62 14.83 -0.62
CA SER A 311 1.14 14.07 -1.75
C SER A 311 2.06 14.91 -2.62
N PHE A 312 3.16 14.31 -3.04
CA PHE A 312 4.00 14.76 -4.14
C PHE A 312 3.79 13.79 -5.31
N CYS A 313 3.56 14.29 -6.52
CA CYS A 313 3.47 13.46 -7.72
C CYS A 313 4.25 14.08 -8.88
N LEU A 314 5.11 13.28 -9.51
CA LEU A 314 5.56 13.50 -10.89
C LEU A 314 4.70 12.63 -11.80
N ASP A 315 4.05 13.21 -12.79
CA ASP A 315 3.39 12.50 -13.89
C ASP A 315 4.01 12.97 -15.20
N VAL A 316 4.64 12.08 -15.96
CA VAL A 316 5.30 12.41 -17.23
C VAL A 316 4.28 12.57 -18.37
N GLY A 317 3.01 12.24 -18.16
CA GLY A 317 1.94 12.40 -19.14
C GLY A 317 2.12 11.52 -20.37
N ARG A 318 1.03 11.27 -21.12
CA ARG A 318 1.12 10.65 -22.46
C ARG A 318 1.33 11.68 -23.55
N ASP A 319 0.97 12.93 -23.29
CA ASP A 319 0.94 14.02 -24.26
C ASP A 319 2.28 14.78 -24.36
N GLY A 320 3.32 14.25 -23.71
CA GLY A 320 4.68 14.80 -23.75
C GLY A 320 4.93 16.01 -22.86
N GLN A 321 3.96 16.42 -22.04
CA GLN A 321 4.12 17.40 -20.97
C GLN A 321 4.11 16.71 -19.62
N ALA A 322 5.17 16.91 -18.83
CA ALA A 322 5.23 16.41 -17.47
C ALA A 322 4.61 17.42 -16.49
N ASP A 323 4.04 16.91 -15.40
CA ASP A 323 3.46 17.66 -14.30
C ASP A 323 4.15 17.27 -12.98
N ILE A 324 4.56 18.26 -12.21
CA ILE A 324 4.94 18.12 -10.80
C ILE A 324 3.82 18.72 -9.97
N SER A 325 3.18 17.90 -9.13
CA SER A 325 2.11 18.37 -8.26
C SER A 325 2.44 18.18 -6.79
N TRP A 326 2.23 19.24 -6.01
CA TRP A 326 2.17 19.21 -4.56
C TRP A 326 0.74 19.41 -4.10
N ARG A 327 0.27 18.54 -3.21
CA ARG A 327 -1.04 18.68 -2.57
C ARG A 327 -0.91 18.47 -1.08
N SER A 328 -1.49 19.36 -0.27
CA SER A 328 -1.43 19.27 1.20
C SER A 328 -2.68 19.83 1.86
N THR A 329 -3.05 19.30 3.03
CA THR A 329 -4.13 19.89 3.85
C THR A 329 -3.66 21.13 4.61
N TRP A 330 -2.35 21.36 4.75
CA TRP A 330 -1.81 22.55 5.40
C TRP A 330 -1.28 23.56 4.40
N ASP A 331 -1.40 24.84 4.78
CA ASP A 331 -0.83 25.96 4.05
C ASP A 331 0.69 25.97 4.20
N HIS A 332 1.36 26.36 3.13
CA HIS A 332 2.76 26.77 3.15
C HIS A 332 2.78 28.27 2.90
N GLU A 333 3.30 29.05 3.85
CA GLU A 333 3.82 30.39 3.55
C GLU A 333 5.08 30.18 2.69
N GLY A 334 4.90 30.02 1.37
CA GLY A 334 5.95 29.70 0.40
C GLY A 334 5.69 28.43 -0.42
N SER A 335 6.47 28.20 -1.48
CA SER A 335 6.41 26.92 -2.23
C SER A 335 6.82 25.77 -1.31
N ALA A 336 5.93 24.78 -1.13
CA ALA A 336 6.20 23.58 -0.33
C ALA A 336 7.47 22.82 -0.77
N ILE A 337 7.79 22.96 -2.06
CA ILE A 337 8.94 22.38 -2.72
C ILE A 337 9.92 23.51 -3.05
N ALA A 338 11.16 23.39 -2.56
CA ALA A 338 12.21 24.36 -2.81
C ALA A 338 12.62 24.37 -4.30
N PRO A 339 13.09 25.51 -4.83
CA PRO A 339 13.52 25.61 -6.24
C PRO A 339 14.55 24.56 -6.66
N GLU A 340 15.46 24.18 -5.78
CA GLU A 340 16.49 23.17 -6.04
C GLU A 340 15.88 21.77 -6.21
N THR A 341 14.84 21.47 -5.45
CA THR A 341 14.09 20.21 -5.57
C THR A 341 13.29 20.20 -6.88
N VAL A 342 12.63 21.31 -7.23
CA VAL A 342 11.94 21.46 -8.53
C VAL A 342 12.93 21.27 -9.68
N HIS A 343 14.10 21.89 -9.61
CA HIS A 343 15.15 21.73 -10.62
C HIS A 343 15.58 20.27 -10.78
N ALA A 344 15.78 19.54 -9.68
CA ALA A 344 16.13 18.11 -9.74
C ALA A 344 15.05 17.26 -10.44
N TRP A 345 13.77 17.55 -10.20
CA TRP A 345 12.66 16.86 -10.86
C TRP A 345 12.45 17.31 -12.31
N ASN A 346 12.76 18.56 -12.66
CA ASN A 346 12.77 19.03 -14.05
C ASN A 346 13.81 18.28 -14.89
N LEU A 347 14.97 17.93 -14.32
CA LEU A 347 15.94 17.08 -15.01
C LEU A 347 15.37 15.68 -15.31
N VAL A 348 14.55 15.13 -14.39
CA VAL A 348 13.81 13.89 -14.65
C VAL A 348 12.82 14.11 -15.79
N ALA A 349 11.98 15.14 -15.69
CA ALA A 349 10.97 15.47 -16.71
C ALA A 349 11.60 15.64 -18.09
N ARG A 350 12.61 16.50 -18.24
CA ARG A 350 13.31 16.74 -19.51
C ARG A 350 13.92 15.50 -20.13
N LYS A 351 14.38 14.55 -19.31
CA LYS A 351 14.95 13.28 -19.79
C LYS A 351 13.87 12.31 -20.30
N ARG A 352 12.62 12.49 -19.85
CA ARG A 352 11.48 11.62 -20.23
C ARG A 352 10.56 12.27 -21.27
N THR A 353 10.55 13.59 -21.34
CA THR A 353 9.84 14.38 -22.34
C THR A 353 10.82 14.83 -23.43
N ALA A 354 10.34 15.52 -24.46
CA ALA A 354 11.18 16.14 -25.49
C ALA A 354 11.94 17.38 -24.93
N ASN A 355 12.70 17.21 -23.84
CA ASN A 355 13.48 18.23 -23.15
C ASN A 355 12.65 19.41 -22.61
N ARG A 356 11.43 19.15 -22.14
CA ARG A 356 10.54 20.17 -21.56
C ARG A 356 10.55 20.12 -20.04
N ASP A 357 10.53 21.29 -19.41
CA ASP A 357 10.27 21.41 -17.98
C ASP A 357 8.86 20.96 -17.63
N ALA A 358 8.70 20.45 -16.42
CA ALA A 358 7.39 20.08 -15.92
C ALA A 358 6.59 21.32 -15.49
N VAL A 359 5.27 21.27 -15.65
CA VAL A 359 4.37 22.26 -15.07
C VAL A 359 4.27 21.98 -13.58
N VAL A 360 4.56 22.98 -12.75
CA VAL A 360 4.53 22.85 -11.29
C VAL A 360 3.20 23.37 -10.76
N THR A 361 2.41 22.48 -10.16
CA THR A 361 1.13 22.82 -9.55
C THR A 361 1.16 22.60 -8.05
N THR A 362 0.73 23.60 -7.29
CA THR A 362 0.50 23.47 -5.85
C THR A 362 -0.99 23.65 -5.58
N SER A 363 -1.62 22.68 -4.91
CA SER A 363 -3.05 22.74 -4.59
C SER A 363 -3.32 22.41 -3.13
N ARG A 364 -4.22 23.17 -2.50
CA ARG A 364 -4.69 22.90 -1.14
C ARG A 364 -5.73 21.78 -1.17
N MET A 365 -5.56 20.78 -0.32
CA MET A 365 -6.57 19.76 -0.03
C MET A 365 -7.54 20.28 1.04
N PRO A 366 -8.80 19.81 1.05
CA PRO A 366 -9.74 20.11 2.14
C PRO A 366 -9.12 19.79 3.50
N GLN A 367 -9.38 20.65 4.50
CA GLN A 367 -8.99 20.33 5.87
C GLN A 367 -9.68 19.04 6.29
N LEU A 368 -8.92 18.16 6.93
CA LEU A 368 -9.45 16.93 7.52
C LEU A 368 -9.76 17.23 8.97
N ASP A 369 -10.96 16.90 9.43
CA ASP A 369 -11.27 16.99 10.85
C ASP A 369 -10.39 15.95 11.59
N PRO A 370 -9.49 16.37 12.50
CA PRO A 370 -8.64 15.45 13.26
C PRO A 370 -9.40 14.43 14.11
N LEU A 371 -10.67 14.74 14.45
CA LEU A 371 -11.57 13.85 15.18
C LEU A 371 -12.23 12.84 14.25
N THR A 372 -12.45 13.19 12.98
CA THR A 372 -12.84 12.21 11.95
C THR A 372 -11.62 11.43 11.50
N LYS A 373 -11.74 10.10 11.45
CA LYS A 373 -10.66 9.21 10.96
C LYS A 373 -10.61 9.20 9.43
N ASP A 374 -10.74 10.37 8.82
CA ASP A 374 -10.73 10.60 7.37
C ASP A 374 -9.31 10.72 6.81
N TYR A 375 -8.35 10.01 7.43
CA TYR A 375 -6.95 9.96 6.98
C TYR A 375 -6.81 9.30 5.60
N LEU A 376 -7.89 8.86 4.95
CA LEU A 376 -7.86 8.35 3.58
C LEU A 376 -8.75 9.13 2.61
N ALA A 377 -9.53 10.15 3.00
CA ALA A 377 -10.17 11.08 2.04
C ALA A 377 -9.22 11.60 0.95
N PRO A 378 -7.96 11.92 1.26
CA PRO A 378 -7.01 12.40 0.26
C PRO A 378 -6.61 11.36 -0.77
N SER A 379 -6.87 10.07 -0.53
CA SER A 379 -6.59 8.99 -1.49
C SER A 379 -7.34 9.18 -2.82
N LYS A 380 -8.49 9.87 -2.82
CA LYS A 380 -9.23 10.23 -4.05
C LYS A 380 -8.47 11.18 -4.96
N ASN A 381 -7.50 11.90 -4.42
CA ASN A 381 -6.66 12.86 -5.14
C ASN A 381 -5.34 12.22 -5.59
N LEU A 382 -5.07 10.96 -5.23
CA LEU A 382 -3.88 10.28 -5.69
C LEU A 382 -4.02 9.93 -7.17
N ARG A 383 -2.97 10.17 -7.94
CA ARG A 383 -2.91 9.82 -9.36
C ARG A 383 -2.91 8.30 -9.55
N LEU A 384 -2.17 7.60 -8.71
CA LEU A 384 -1.99 6.15 -8.70
C LEU A 384 -2.93 5.44 -7.71
N TRP A 385 -4.08 6.03 -7.38
CA TRP A 385 -5.01 5.43 -6.41
C TRP A 385 -5.43 4.01 -6.80
N ARG A 386 -5.59 3.70 -8.10
CA ARG A 386 -5.92 2.34 -8.58
C ARG A 386 -4.77 1.35 -8.44
N ASP A 387 -3.53 1.83 -8.41
CA ASP A 387 -2.37 0.96 -8.14
C ASP A 387 -2.23 0.73 -6.63
N VAL A 388 -2.49 1.76 -5.82
CA VAL A 388 -2.46 1.64 -4.36
C VAL A 388 -3.61 0.78 -3.82
N PHE A 389 -4.83 1.00 -4.31
CA PHE A 389 -6.05 0.38 -3.83
C PHE A 389 -6.78 -0.35 -4.96
N HIS A 390 -7.29 -1.54 -4.66
CA HIS A 390 -8.32 -2.16 -5.46
C HIS A 390 -9.56 -1.25 -5.44
N PRO A 391 -10.27 -1.06 -6.57
CA PRO A 391 -11.45 -0.20 -6.62
C PRO A 391 -12.46 -0.44 -5.49
N ILE A 392 -12.87 -1.70 -5.29
CA ILE A 392 -13.78 -2.08 -4.18
C ILE A 392 -13.26 -1.60 -2.82
N SER A 393 -11.97 -1.84 -2.52
CA SER A 393 -11.38 -1.45 -1.24
C SER A 393 -11.29 0.06 -1.07
N HIS A 394 -10.99 0.81 -2.14
CA HIS A 394 -11.04 2.26 -2.14
C HIS A 394 -12.46 2.79 -1.89
N TYR A 395 -13.47 2.17 -2.48
CA TYR A 395 -14.86 2.55 -2.23
C TYR A 395 -15.32 2.23 -0.81
N GLN A 396 -14.94 1.06 -0.28
CA GLN A 396 -15.16 0.70 1.13
C GLN A 396 -14.55 1.73 2.06
N LEU A 397 -13.29 2.09 1.83
CA LEU A 397 -12.59 3.13 2.59
C LEU A 397 -13.36 4.46 2.56
N ARG A 398 -13.81 4.90 1.38
CA ARG A 398 -14.59 6.14 1.25
C ARG A 398 -15.94 6.08 1.96
N TRP A 399 -16.64 4.95 1.87
CA TRP A 399 -17.91 4.76 2.55
C TRP A 399 -17.71 4.78 4.06
N GLU A 400 -16.70 4.08 4.58
CA GLU A 400 -16.31 4.12 5.99
C GLU A 400 -16.00 5.54 6.43
N CYS A 401 -15.17 6.29 5.70
CA CYS A 401 -14.84 7.67 6.03
C CYS A 401 -16.08 8.57 6.13
N ARG A 402 -17.06 8.44 5.22
CA ARG A 402 -18.30 9.24 5.22
C ARG A 402 -19.28 8.88 6.33
N ASN A 403 -19.23 7.65 6.84
CA ASN A 403 -20.20 7.13 7.81
C ASN A 403 -19.63 6.99 9.23
N HIS A 404 -18.38 7.40 9.45
CA HIS A 404 -17.76 7.46 10.77
C HIS A 404 -17.92 8.85 11.41
N ASP A 405 -19.03 9.07 12.10
CA ASP A 405 -19.13 10.09 13.16
C ASP A 405 -18.56 9.48 14.46
N ILE A 406 -17.49 10.08 15.00
CA ILE A 406 -17.15 9.87 16.41
C ILE A 406 -18.03 10.85 17.18
N GLY A 407 -19.17 10.35 17.67
CA GLY A 407 -19.98 11.05 18.66
C GLY A 407 -19.24 11.27 19.97
#